data_AF-A0ABC9T582-F1
#
_entry.id   AF-A0ABC9T582-F1
#
_cell.length_a   1.000
_cell.length_b   1.000
_cell.length_c   1.000
_cell.angle_alpha   90.00
_cell.angle_beta   90.00
_cell.angle_gamma   90.00
#
_symmetry.space_group_name_H-M   'P 1'
#
loop_
_entity.id
_entity.type
_entity.pdbx_description
1 polymer ?
#
loop_
_entity_poly.entity_id
_entity_poly.type
_entity_poly.pdbx_seq_one_letter_code
_entity_poly.pdbx_strand_id
1 'polypeptide(L)' 'MKYTEQEFTLELKENIQCMEKEIEPMSLKLYKEYSHLYIEKNMELDMGFAREKENPFEVGYYSSVAIAI' A
#
# COMPACT_ATOMS: atom_id res chain seq x y z
N MET A 1 1.81 10.58 -16.42
CA MET A 1 1.93 10.77 -14.95
C MET A 1 1.47 12.19 -14.64
N LYS A 2 0.74 12.42 -13.54
CA LYS A 2 0.20 13.76 -13.19
C LYS A 2 1.27 14.77 -12.71
N TYR A 3 2.53 14.33 -12.61
CA TYR A 3 3.66 15.10 -12.13
C TYR A 3 4.63 15.40 -13.28
N THR A 4 5.14 16.62 -13.31
CA THR A 4 6.21 17.10 -14.21
C THR A 4 7.59 16.78 -13.61
N GLU A 5 8.66 16.68 -14.43
CA GLU A 5 10.03 16.40 -13.95
C GLU A 5 10.48 17.32 -12.80
N GLN A 6 10.02 18.57 -12.77
CA GLN A 6 10.29 19.53 -11.71
C GLN A 6 9.70 19.16 -10.35
N GLU A 7 8.68 18.30 -10.31
CA GLU A 7 7.99 17.90 -9.08
C GLU A 7 8.57 16.61 -8.46
N PHE A 8 9.47 15.91 -9.16
CA PHE A 8 10.16 14.71 -8.67
C PHE A 8 11.35 15.08 -7.75
N THR A 9 11.05 15.71 -6.62
CA THR A 9 12.06 16.11 -5.64
C THR A 9 12.45 14.96 -4.70
N LEU A 10 13.63 15.06 -4.07
CA LEU A 10 14.05 14.09 -3.04
C LEU A 10 13.05 14.03 -1.88
N GLU A 11 12.54 15.20 -1.46
CA GLU A 11 11.52 15.33 -0.42
C GLU A 11 10.24 14.56 -0.78
N LEU A 12 9.74 14.69 -2.01
CA LEU A 12 8.56 13.94 -2.45
C LEU A 12 8.81 12.42 -2.41
N LYS A 13 9.99 11.97 -2.82
CA LYS A 13 10.36 10.56 -2.79
C LYS A 13 10.37 10.02 -1.35
N GLU A 14 10.98 10.75 -0.44
CA GLU A 14 11.03 10.40 0.98
C GLU A 14 9.62 10.38 1.59
N ASN A 15 8.80 11.37 1.29
CA ASN A 15 7.41 11.43 1.75
C ASN A 15 6.60 10.21 1.29
N ILE A 16 6.71 9.82 0.01
CA ILE A 16 6.04 8.61 -0.50
C ILE A 16 6.51 7.38 0.28
N GLN A 17 7.83 7.18 0.42
CA GLN A 17 8.38 6.00 1.11
C GLN A 17 8.02 5.97 2.60
N CYS A 18 7.95 7.12 3.26
CA CYS A 18 7.51 7.23 4.66
C CYS A 18 6.04 6.84 4.80
N MET A 19 5.15 7.38 3.94
CA MET A 19 3.73 7.02 3.94
C MET A 19 3.53 5.51 3.72
N GLU A 20 4.28 4.91 2.79
CA GLU A 20 4.21 3.47 2.54
C GLU A 20 4.63 2.63 3.75
N LYS A 21 5.72 3.01 4.42
CA LYS A 21 6.20 2.36 5.66
C LYS A 21 5.21 2.48 6.81
N GLU A 22 4.39 3.53 6.84
CA GLU A 22 3.31 3.68 7.83
C GLU A 22 2.09 2.83 7.46
N ILE A 23 1.72 2.79 6.18
CA ILE A 23 0.51 2.09 5.69
C ILE A 23 0.67 0.58 5.71
N GLU A 24 1.83 0.05 5.35
CA GLU A 24 2.11 -1.39 5.33
C GLU A 24 1.78 -2.09 6.67
N PRO A 25 2.31 -1.67 7.83
CA PRO A 25 1.97 -2.29 9.12
C PRO A 25 0.53 -2.05 9.54
N MET A 26 -0.08 -0.92 9.15
CA MET A 26 -1.51 -0.69 9.40
C MET A 26 -2.38 -1.71 8.68
N SER A 27 -2.06 -2.04 7.42
CA SER A 27 -2.80 -3.05 6.66
C SER A 27 -2.74 -4.43 7.32
N LEU A 28 -1.56 -4.83 7.82
CA LEU A 28 -1.38 -6.09 8.54
C LEU A 28 -2.15 -6.13 9.86
N LYS A 29 -2.20 -5.00 10.58
CA LYS A 29 -2.96 -4.88 11.83
C LYS A 29 -4.46 -5.07 11.56
N LEU A 30 -4.99 -4.39 10.54
CA LEU A 30 -6.39 -4.51 10.14
C LEU A 30 -6.75 -5.94 9.71
N TYR A 31 -5.89 -6.60 8.93
CA TYR A 31 -6.10 -8.01 8.56
C TYR A 31 -6.25 -8.92 9.80
N LYS A 32 -5.33 -8.80 10.77
CA LYS A 32 -5.39 -9.58 12.02
C LYS A 32 -6.62 -9.26 12.85
N GLU A 33 -7.02 -7.99 12.88
CA GLU A 33 -8.17 -7.53 13.66
C GLU A 33 -9.49 -8.00 13.05
N TYR A 34 -9.62 -8.06 11.73
CA TYR A 34 -10.91 -8.31 11.07
C TYR A 34 -11.07 -9.69 10.41
N SER A 35 -9.99 -10.44 10.16
CA SER A 35 -10.05 -11.77 9.50
C SER A 35 -11.05 -12.73 10.15
N HIS A 36 -11.12 -12.76 11.48
CA HIS A 36 -12.04 -13.62 12.22
C HIS A 36 -13.52 -13.40 11.85
N LEU A 37 -13.94 -12.15 11.59
CA LEU A 37 -15.33 -11.82 11.22
C LEU A 37 -15.75 -12.39 9.85
N TYR A 38 -14.77 -12.62 8.96
CA TYR A 38 -15.01 -13.23 7.65
C TYR A 38 -15.04 -14.75 7.76
N ILE A 39 -14.16 -15.33 8.57
CA ILE A 39 -14.14 -16.78 8.85
C ILE A 39 -15.49 -17.22 9.44
N GLU A 40 -16.08 -16.44 10.35
CA GLU A 40 -17.42 -16.70 10.91
C GLU A 40 -18.53 -16.79 9.85
N LYS A 41 -18.31 -16.18 8.67
CA LYS A 41 -19.24 -16.19 7.54
C LYS A 41 -18.87 -17.19 6.44
N ASN A 42 -17.92 -18.11 6.70
CA ASN A 42 -17.31 -18.97 5.68
C ASN A 42 -16.72 -18.19 4.50
N MET A 43 -16.12 -17.02 4.78
CA MET A 43 -15.39 -16.19 3.81
C MET A 43 -13.92 -16.05 4.26
N GLU A 44 -13.06 -15.65 3.33
CA GLU A 44 -11.65 -15.36 3.61
C GLU A 44 -11.39 -13.89 3.26
N LEU A 45 -10.94 -13.11 4.23
CA LEU A 45 -10.44 -11.78 3.97
C LEU A 45 -9.02 -11.92 3.44
N ASP A 46 -8.72 -11.39 2.26
CA ASP A 46 -7.34 -11.17 1.82
C ASP A 46 -7.07 -9.66 1.86
N MET A 47 -6.05 -9.26 2.63
CA MET A 47 -5.66 -7.87 2.76
C MET A 47 -4.16 -7.75 2.87
N GLY A 48 -3.58 -6.89 2.03
CA GLY A 48 -2.14 -6.69 2.00
C GLY A 48 -1.72 -5.40 1.33
N PHE A 49 -0.47 -5.04 1.55
CA PHE A 49 0.17 -3.94 0.85
C PHE A 49 0.89 -4.48 -0.38
N ALA A 50 0.52 -3.97 -1.56
CA ALA A 50 1.11 -4.34 -2.84
C ALA A 50 1.96 -3.19 -3.38
N ARG A 51 3.18 -3.50 -3.80
CA ARG A 51 4.11 -2.56 -4.43
C ARG A 51 4.88 -3.29 -5.52
N GLU A 52 4.81 -2.78 -6.75
CA GLU A 52 5.44 -3.46 -7.91
C GLU A 52 6.93 -3.13 -8.05
N LYS A 53 7.36 -1.95 -7.58
CA LYS A 53 8.72 -1.42 -7.80
C LYS A 53 9.28 -0.80 -6.53
N GLU A 54 10.60 -0.69 -6.41
CA GLU A 54 11.22 -0.08 -5.22
C GLU A 54 11.31 1.45 -5.30
N ASN A 55 11.38 2.01 -6.51
CA ASN A 55 11.58 3.44 -6.71
C ASN A 55 10.26 4.13 -7.11
N PRO A 56 9.72 5.03 -6.27
CA PRO A 56 8.49 5.78 -6.54
C PRO A 56 8.46 6.57 -7.87
N PHE A 57 9.64 6.91 -8.39
CA PHE A 57 9.79 7.73 -9.59
C PHE A 57 10.01 6.91 -10.85
N GLU A 58 10.03 5.58 -10.73
CA GLU A 58 10.10 4.72 -11.89
C GLU A 58 8.77 4.72 -12.66
N VAL A 59 8.83 4.77 -13.99
CA VAL A 59 7.63 4.73 -14.82
C VAL A 59 6.86 3.43 -14.55
N GLY A 60 5.56 3.56 -14.31
CA GLY A 60 4.71 2.42 -13.93
C GLY A 60 4.76 2.09 -12.44
N TYR A 61 5.39 2.91 -11.60
CA TYR A 61 5.31 2.74 -10.16
C TYR A 61 3.86 2.80 -9.66
N TYR A 62 3.49 1.83 -8.84
CA TYR A 62 2.32 1.90 -7.99
C TYR A 62 2.58 1.21 -6.65
N SER A 63 1.90 1.73 -5.64
CA SER A 63 1.72 1.09 -4.34
C SER A 63 0.27 1.23 -3.91
N SER A 64 -0.27 0.21 -3.24
CA SER A 64 -1.68 0.16 -2.87
C SER A 64 -1.93 -0.78 -1.70
N VAL A 65 -2.99 -0.52 -0.94
CA VAL A 65 -3.59 -1.52 -0.07
C VAL A 65 -4.65 -2.25 -0.88
N ALA A 66 -4.49 -3.55 -1.04
CA ALA A 66 -5.46 -4.41 -1.69
C ALA A 66 -6.33 -5.10 -0.63
N ILE A 67 -7.62 -5.20 -0.91
CA ILE A 67 -8.61 -5.89 -0.08
C ILE A 67 -9.48 -6.75 -1.00
N ALA A 68 -9.59 -8.04 -0.71
CA ALA A 68 -10.47 -9.00 -1.37
C ALA A 68 -11.21 -9.87 -0.35
N ILE A 69 -12.37 -10.41 -0.74
CA ILE A 69 -13.29 -11.22 0.07
C ILE A 69 -13.78 -12.40 -0.78
#